data_AF-A0A4W5K5E2-F1
#
_entry.id   AF-A0A4W5K5E2-F1
#
_cell.length_a   1.000
_cell.length_b   1.000
_cell.length_c   1.000
_cell.angle_alpha   90.00
_cell.angle_beta   90.00
_cell.angle_gamma   90.00
#
_symmetry.space_group_name_H-M   'P 1'
#
loop_
_entity.id
_entity.type
_entity.pdbx_description
1 polymer ?
#
loop_
_entity_poly.entity_id
_entity_poly.type
_entity_poly.pdbx_seq_one_letter_code
_entity_poly.pdbx_strand_id
1 'polypeptide(L)'
;SLLLLPCCHRNGKADLIYANTSKWLDAHYDPVANLYTFSSCIALADLHGDGENKLVVGDLGTGSCNMKLKVYRGTGLMSENTLLDLPTGLVSFLMDQHEPRTPAIAVASGPFIYVYKNLRPYFKFTLPPLEVNALEQDVWNQAREDMIDPLSLKEMLEGIRDKADVPLSVRSLRFLMLDPQDTEAFVNLHKAQPIRRQTVITCIGTLKKNMADEDAVSCLVIGTESKDVYILDPEAFTILSKMSLPSPPTQMDVTGQFDVEFRITVACRNGNIYILRRYGNH
;
A
#
# COMPACT_ATOMS: atom_id res chain seq x y z
N SER A 1 -11.91 -8.03 9.62
CA SER A 1 -10.86 -8.50 10.55
C SER A 1 -10.76 -10.02 10.52
N LEU A 2 -9.82 -10.59 9.77
CA LEU A 2 -9.46 -12.01 9.90
C LEU A 2 -8.66 -12.19 11.20
N LEU A 3 -9.24 -12.88 12.18
CA LEU A 3 -8.51 -13.37 13.35
C LEU A 3 -7.69 -14.59 12.92
N LEU A 4 -6.41 -14.37 12.65
CA LEU A 4 -5.41 -15.45 12.60
C LEU A 4 -5.06 -15.82 14.04
N LEU A 5 -5.57 -16.97 14.50
CA LEU A 5 -5.14 -17.57 15.76
C LEU A 5 -3.71 -18.12 15.63
N PRO A 6 -2.85 -17.98 16.65
CA PRO A 6 -1.53 -18.60 16.64
C PRO A 6 -1.65 -20.11 16.81
N CYS A 7 -1.06 -20.86 15.88
CA CYS A 7 -0.90 -22.31 15.97
C CYS A 7 0.00 -22.67 17.17
N CYS A 8 -0.61 -23.05 18.30
CA CYS A 8 0.10 -23.76 19.37
C CYS A 8 0.16 -25.25 19.02
N HIS A 9 1.36 -25.75 18.70
CA HIS A 9 1.67 -27.18 18.70
C HIS A 9 2.71 -27.47 19.79
N ARG A 10 2.30 -28.20 20.84
CA ARG A 10 3.20 -28.89 21.76
C ARG A 10 3.00 -30.40 21.59
N ASN A 11 4.08 -31.10 21.28
CA ASN A 11 4.16 -32.55 21.28
C ASN A 11 4.03 -33.13 22.70
N GLY A 12 3.28 -34.23 22.83
CA GLY A 12 3.54 -35.26 23.85
C GLY A 12 2.51 -35.47 24.96
N LYS A 13 1.60 -36.43 24.72
CA LYS A 13 0.91 -37.38 25.63
C LYS A 13 0.15 -36.92 26.90
N ALA A 14 -1.10 -37.43 26.94
CA ALA A 14 -1.95 -37.86 28.06
C ALA A 14 -2.95 -36.85 28.67
N ASP A 15 -4.19 -37.08 28.25
CA ASP A 15 -5.43 -37.19 29.03
C ASP A 15 -6.15 -35.98 29.64
N LEU A 16 -7.39 -35.87 29.14
CA LEU A 16 -8.66 -35.65 29.85
C LEU A 16 -9.14 -34.20 30.09
N ILE A 17 -10.41 -34.03 29.69
CA ILE A 17 -11.39 -33.01 30.10
C ILE A 17 -11.26 -31.64 29.44
N TYR A 18 -11.68 -31.56 28.18
CA TYR A 18 -12.81 -30.75 27.71
C TYR A 18 -12.90 -31.05 26.21
N ALA A 19 -13.84 -31.92 25.82
CA ALA A 19 -14.24 -32.04 24.42
C ALA A 19 -14.98 -30.75 24.03
N ASN A 20 -14.23 -29.65 23.88
CA ASN A 20 -14.63 -28.52 23.08
C ASN A 20 -14.58 -29.02 21.64
N THR A 21 -15.64 -29.73 21.23
CA THR A 21 -15.77 -30.22 19.87
C THR A 21 -15.67 -29.01 18.96
N SER A 22 -14.55 -28.93 18.24
CA SER A 22 -14.34 -27.90 17.24
C SER A 22 -15.54 -27.93 16.29
N LYS A 23 -16.19 -26.78 16.10
CA LYS A 23 -17.28 -26.65 15.12
C LYS A 23 -16.75 -26.56 13.68
N TRP A 24 -15.43 -26.53 13.51
CA TRP A 24 -14.77 -26.42 12.22
C TRP A 24 -14.69 -27.77 11.52
N LEU A 25 -14.87 -27.75 10.20
CA LEU A 25 -14.57 -28.87 9.33
C LEU A 25 -13.22 -28.60 8.65
N ASP A 26 -12.28 -29.52 8.80
CA ASP A 26 -10.97 -29.43 8.17
C ASP A 26 -11.10 -29.72 6.67
N ALA A 27 -11.22 -28.66 5.87
CA ALA A 27 -11.47 -28.77 4.43
C ALA A 27 -10.20 -29.13 3.64
N HIS A 28 -9.06 -28.54 3.98
CA HIS A 28 -7.79 -28.77 3.29
C HIS A 28 -6.60 -28.39 4.17
N TYR A 29 -5.49 -29.12 4.03
CA TYR A 29 -4.24 -28.85 4.75
C TYR A 29 -3.05 -29.02 3.79
N ASP A 30 -2.35 -27.92 3.52
CA ASP A 30 -1.14 -27.89 2.69
C ASP A 30 -0.01 -27.14 3.43
N PRO A 31 0.88 -27.87 4.13
CA PRO A 31 1.99 -27.26 4.85
C PRO A 31 3.17 -26.87 3.93
N VAL A 32 3.13 -27.18 2.63
CA VAL A 32 4.23 -26.96 1.68
C VAL A 32 3.92 -25.89 0.63
N ALA A 33 2.81 -25.16 0.79
CA ALA A 33 2.38 -24.09 -0.11
C ALA A 33 3.37 -22.91 -0.24
N ASN A 34 4.28 -22.72 0.73
CA ASN A 34 5.29 -21.65 0.77
C ASN A 34 4.70 -20.26 0.42
N LEU A 35 3.65 -19.87 1.15
CA LEU A 35 2.93 -18.63 0.94
C LEU A 35 3.27 -17.63 2.05
N TYR A 36 3.97 -16.54 1.70
CA TYR A 36 4.37 -15.50 2.65
C TYR A 36 3.52 -14.26 2.41
N THR A 37 2.54 -14.00 3.27
CA THR A 37 1.61 -12.88 3.08
C THR A 37 1.07 -12.31 4.39
N PHE A 38 0.46 -11.12 4.30
CA PHE A 38 -0.32 -10.51 5.37
C PHE A 38 -1.80 -10.50 4.99
N SER A 39 -2.68 -10.33 5.98
CA SER A 39 -4.12 -10.24 5.75
C SER A 39 -4.52 -9.09 4.83
N SER A 40 -3.75 -8.00 4.80
CA SER A 40 -3.95 -6.87 3.87
C SER A 40 -3.66 -7.22 2.41
N CYS A 41 -2.94 -8.32 2.16
CA CYS A 41 -2.54 -8.80 0.83
C CYS A 41 -3.28 -10.10 0.47
N ILE A 42 -4.51 -10.27 0.95
CA ILE A 42 -5.39 -11.38 0.59
C ILE A 42 -6.77 -10.84 0.23
N ALA A 43 -7.35 -11.32 -0.86
CA ALA A 43 -8.75 -11.07 -1.21
C ALA A 43 -9.42 -12.33 -1.77
N LEU A 44 -10.74 -12.40 -1.63
CA LEU A 44 -11.60 -13.37 -2.31
C LEU A 44 -12.45 -12.62 -3.33
N ALA A 45 -12.47 -13.09 -4.56
CA ALA A 45 -13.24 -12.44 -5.63
C ALA A 45 -13.60 -13.42 -6.74
N ASP A 46 -14.81 -13.29 -7.27
CA ASP A 46 -15.19 -13.96 -8.51
C ASP A 46 -14.63 -13.20 -9.72
N LEU A 47 -13.37 -13.47 -10.03
CA LEU A 47 -12.64 -12.80 -11.11
C LEU A 47 -13.21 -13.06 -12.52
N HIS A 48 -14.09 -14.04 -12.68
CA HIS A 48 -14.61 -14.46 -13.99
C HIS A 48 -16.12 -14.25 -14.14
N GLY A 49 -16.83 -13.90 -13.07
CA GLY A 49 -18.29 -13.78 -13.07
C GLY A 49 -18.99 -15.14 -13.21
N ASP A 50 -18.32 -16.22 -12.82
CA ASP A 50 -18.82 -17.61 -12.93
C ASP A 50 -19.47 -18.13 -11.63
N GLY A 51 -19.58 -17.28 -10.62
CA GLY A 51 -20.06 -17.62 -9.28
C GLY A 51 -19.00 -18.29 -8.40
N GLU A 52 -17.77 -18.51 -8.90
CA GLU A 52 -16.70 -19.17 -8.17
C GLU A 52 -15.65 -18.16 -7.70
N ASN A 53 -15.67 -17.87 -6.40
CA ASN A 53 -14.66 -17.03 -5.76
C ASN A 53 -13.26 -17.67 -5.84
N LYS A 54 -12.30 -16.86 -6.25
CA LYS A 54 -10.89 -17.21 -6.35
C LYS A 54 -10.13 -16.49 -5.23
N LEU A 55 -9.18 -17.20 -4.62
CA LEU A 55 -8.32 -16.65 -3.59
C LEU A 55 -7.14 -15.94 -4.25
N VAL A 56 -7.05 -14.63 -4.05
CA VAL A 56 -6.01 -13.77 -4.60
C VAL A 56 -5.05 -13.39 -3.47
N VAL A 57 -3.76 -13.62 -3.68
CA VAL A 57 -2.74 -13.39 -2.67
C VAL A 57 -1.55 -12.64 -3.26
N GLY A 58 -1.17 -11.54 -2.62
CA GLY A 58 0.11 -10.89 -2.82
C GLY A 58 1.17 -11.61 -1.99
N ASP A 59 1.93 -12.49 -2.62
CA ASP A 59 3.05 -13.19 -2.02
C ASP A 59 4.27 -12.27 -1.98
N LEU A 60 4.82 -12.09 -0.78
CA LEU A 60 6.01 -11.26 -0.55
C LEU A 60 7.30 -11.98 -0.96
N GLY A 61 7.26 -13.29 -1.22
CA GLY A 61 8.45 -14.07 -1.55
C GLY A 61 9.50 -13.97 -0.44
N THR A 62 10.73 -13.59 -0.79
CA THR A 62 11.83 -13.39 0.18
C THR A 62 11.86 -11.97 0.77
N GLY A 63 10.95 -11.09 0.37
CA GLY A 63 10.99 -9.67 0.71
C GLY A 63 11.89 -8.83 -0.22
N SER A 64 12.87 -9.44 -0.89
CA SER A 64 13.80 -8.75 -1.80
C SER A 64 13.64 -9.19 -3.26
N CYS A 65 13.14 -10.40 -3.50
CA CYS A 65 12.87 -10.93 -4.82
C CYS A 65 11.70 -11.92 -4.81
N ASN A 66 11.23 -12.27 -6.00
CA ASN A 66 10.16 -13.25 -6.23
C ASN A 66 8.79 -12.89 -5.63
N MET A 67 8.48 -11.60 -5.52
CA MET A 67 7.13 -11.16 -5.18
C MET A 67 6.17 -11.52 -6.33
N LYS A 68 5.03 -12.12 -5.98
CA LYS A 68 4.05 -12.61 -6.97
C LYS A 68 2.62 -12.34 -6.53
N LEU A 69 1.76 -12.02 -7.48
CA LEU A 69 0.31 -12.09 -7.33
C LEU A 69 -0.11 -13.51 -7.71
N LYS A 70 -0.42 -14.32 -6.71
CA LYS A 70 -0.89 -15.70 -6.86
C LYS A 70 -2.41 -15.75 -6.80
N VAL A 71 -3.02 -16.54 -7.67
CA VAL A 71 -4.47 -16.77 -7.67
C VAL A 71 -4.74 -18.26 -7.59
N TYR A 72 -5.56 -18.66 -6.62
CA TYR A 72 -5.94 -20.04 -6.37
C TYR A 72 -7.41 -20.25 -6.72
N ARG A 73 -7.70 -21.44 -7.27
CA ARG A 73 -9.04 -21.95 -7.56
C ARG A 73 -9.19 -23.30 -6.88
N GLY A 74 -10.15 -23.42 -5.96
CA GLY A 74 -10.20 -24.57 -5.06
C GLY A 74 -8.90 -24.71 -4.26
N THR A 75 -8.28 -25.88 -4.31
CA THR A 75 -7.00 -26.17 -3.65
C THR A 75 -5.78 -25.99 -4.57
N GLY A 76 -5.98 -25.65 -5.84
CA GLY A 76 -4.93 -25.53 -6.84
C GLY A 76 -4.53 -24.08 -7.12
N LEU A 77 -3.24 -23.88 -7.44
CA LEU A 77 -2.75 -22.61 -7.97
C LEU A 77 -3.19 -22.48 -9.44
N MET A 78 -3.94 -21.42 -9.73
CA MET A 78 -4.50 -21.13 -11.05
C MET A 78 -3.58 -20.22 -11.89
N SER A 79 -3.05 -19.15 -11.30
CA SER A 79 -2.17 -18.22 -12.02
C SER A 79 -1.17 -17.54 -11.09
N GLU A 80 -0.07 -17.08 -11.68
CA GLU A 80 0.93 -16.24 -11.02
C GLU A 80 1.35 -15.09 -11.93
N ASN A 81 1.44 -13.89 -11.36
CA ASN A 81 1.98 -12.71 -12.04
C ASN A 81 3.09 -12.12 -11.17
N THR A 82 4.25 -11.82 -11.75
CA THR A 82 5.34 -11.16 -11.01
C THR A 82 4.93 -9.74 -10.60
N LEU A 83 5.14 -9.42 -9.32
CA LEU A 83 5.00 -8.05 -8.80
C LEU A 83 6.34 -7.33 -8.91
N LEU A 84 6.29 -6.03 -9.19
CA LEU A 84 7.50 -5.22 -9.38
C LEU A 84 8.20 -4.86 -8.07
N ASP A 85 7.45 -4.81 -6.97
CA ASP A 85 7.93 -4.43 -5.64
C ASP A 85 7.00 -5.04 -4.57
N LEU A 86 7.34 -4.89 -3.30
CA LEU A 86 6.60 -5.47 -2.16
C LEU A 86 5.16 -4.96 -2.13
N PRO A 87 4.14 -5.84 -2.13
CA PRO A 87 2.76 -5.42 -1.98
C PRO A 87 2.50 -4.99 -0.54
N THR A 88 1.94 -3.80 -0.37
CA THR A 88 1.51 -3.28 0.94
C THR A 88 0.06 -3.66 1.26
N GLY A 89 -0.76 -3.80 0.23
CA GLY A 89 -2.10 -4.34 0.34
C GLY A 89 -2.71 -4.62 -1.04
N LEU A 90 -3.75 -5.43 -1.07
CA LEU A 90 -4.53 -5.69 -2.27
C LEU A 90 -6.02 -5.72 -1.97
N VAL A 91 -6.81 -5.24 -2.92
CA VAL A 91 -8.27 -5.25 -2.83
C VAL A 91 -8.88 -5.68 -4.14
N SER A 92 -10.05 -6.31 -4.04
CA SER A 92 -10.94 -6.56 -5.16
C SER A 92 -11.99 -5.45 -5.22
N PHE A 93 -12.25 -4.91 -6.41
CA PHE A 93 -13.22 -3.84 -6.59
C PHE A 93 -13.85 -3.88 -7.98
N LEU A 94 -15.09 -3.42 -8.10
CA LEU A 94 -15.77 -3.25 -9.38
C LEU A 94 -15.50 -1.84 -9.90
N MET A 95 -14.96 -1.76 -11.12
CA MET A 95 -14.63 -0.50 -11.78
C MET A 95 -15.86 0.16 -12.42
N ASP A 96 -16.73 -0.66 -12.99
CA ASP A 96 -17.89 -0.27 -13.78
C ASP A 96 -19.05 -1.27 -13.56
N GLN A 97 -20.20 -1.03 -14.20
CA GLN A 97 -21.35 -1.92 -14.17
C GLN A 97 -21.54 -2.71 -15.47
N HIS A 98 -20.53 -2.77 -16.34
CA HIS A 98 -20.63 -3.47 -17.61
C HIS A 98 -20.75 -4.98 -17.39
N GLU A 99 -21.54 -5.64 -18.24
CA GLU A 99 -21.66 -7.11 -18.23
C GLU A 99 -20.62 -7.75 -19.16
N PRO A 100 -19.93 -8.83 -18.72
CA PRO A 100 -20.03 -9.46 -17.40
C PRO A 100 -19.34 -8.61 -16.30
N ARG A 101 -19.97 -8.54 -15.13
CA ARG A 101 -19.48 -7.78 -13.98
C ARG A 101 -18.34 -8.52 -13.30
N THR A 102 -17.12 -8.35 -13.80
CA THR A 102 -15.92 -8.95 -13.19
C THR A 102 -15.13 -7.91 -12.40
N PRO A 103 -14.76 -8.19 -11.14
CA PRO A 103 -13.95 -7.30 -10.36
C PRO A 103 -12.51 -7.25 -10.87
N ALA A 104 -11.90 -6.08 -10.73
CA ALA A 104 -10.48 -5.90 -10.89
C ALA A 104 -9.76 -6.08 -9.55
N ILE A 105 -8.48 -6.43 -9.61
CA ILE A 105 -7.60 -6.47 -8.45
C ILE A 105 -6.70 -5.25 -8.48
N ALA A 106 -6.72 -4.45 -7.41
CA ALA A 106 -5.76 -3.37 -7.18
C ALA A 106 -4.70 -3.84 -6.19
N VAL A 107 -3.44 -3.78 -6.58
CA VAL A 107 -2.28 -4.07 -5.72
C VAL A 107 -1.52 -2.77 -5.46
N ALA A 108 -1.48 -2.35 -4.20
CA ALA A 108 -0.67 -1.21 -3.76
C ALA A 108 0.77 -1.65 -3.48
N SER A 109 1.74 -0.96 -4.07
CA SER A 109 3.15 -1.25 -3.87
C SER A 109 4.01 0.00 -4.10
N GLY A 110 4.80 0.37 -3.09
CA GLY A 110 5.55 1.62 -3.08
C GLY A 110 4.63 2.82 -3.33
N PRO A 111 4.91 3.70 -4.31
CA PRO A 111 4.06 4.84 -4.63
C PRO A 111 2.99 4.53 -5.71
N PHE A 112 2.81 3.25 -6.07
CA PHE A 112 2.02 2.84 -7.23
C PHE A 112 0.84 1.95 -6.84
N ILE A 113 -0.21 2.01 -7.66
CA ILE A 113 -1.27 0.98 -7.66
C ILE A 113 -1.29 0.33 -9.01
N TYR A 114 -1.13 -0.99 -9.00
CA TYR A 114 -1.22 -1.84 -10.18
C TYR A 114 -2.60 -2.48 -10.22
N VAL A 115 -3.37 -2.16 -11.26
CA VAL A 115 -4.70 -2.71 -11.47
C VAL A 115 -4.59 -3.86 -12.45
N TYR A 116 -5.18 -4.99 -12.10
CA TYR A 116 -5.25 -6.20 -12.91
C TYR A 116 -6.70 -6.50 -13.26
N LYS A 117 -7.01 -6.61 -14.55
CA LYS A 117 -8.33 -7.02 -15.05
C LYS A 117 -8.17 -8.34 -15.78
N ASN A 118 -9.00 -9.33 -15.46
CA ASN A 118 -8.88 -10.70 -15.98
C ASN A 118 -7.45 -11.27 -15.85
N LEU A 119 -6.83 -11.08 -14.68
CA LEU A 119 -5.47 -11.55 -14.35
C LEU A 119 -4.34 -10.95 -15.21
N ARG A 120 -4.61 -9.87 -15.95
CA ARG A 120 -3.61 -9.17 -16.76
C ARG A 120 -3.41 -7.74 -16.26
N PRO A 121 -2.17 -7.21 -16.26
CA PRO A 121 -1.94 -5.81 -15.98
C PRO A 121 -2.81 -4.92 -16.88
N TYR A 122 -3.56 -4.02 -16.27
CA TYR A 122 -4.51 -3.14 -16.94
C TYR A 122 -4.10 -1.67 -16.83
N PHE A 123 -3.77 -1.22 -15.61
CA PHE A 123 -3.44 0.18 -15.36
C PHE A 123 -2.40 0.32 -14.25
N LYS A 124 -1.64 1.42 -14.29
CA LYS A 124 -0.70 1.81 -13.24
C LYS A 124 -1.00 3.24 -12.80
N PHE A 125 -1.56 3.39 -11.61
CA PHE A 125 -1.66 4.69 -10.96
C PHE A 125 -0.34 5.03 -10.26
N THR A 126 0.05 6.31 -10.30
CA THR A 126 1.21 6.84 -9.58
C THR A 126 0.75 7.96 -8.68
N LEU A 127 1.11 7.91 -7.40
CA LEU A 127 0.83 9.00 -6.48
C LEU A 127 1.43 10.32 -6.97
N PRO A 128 0.72 11.46 -6.77
CA PRO A 128 1.27 12.76 -7.11
C PRO A 128 2.60 13.02 -6.41
N PRO A 129 3.55 13.72 -7.07
CA PRO A 129 4.77 14.14 -6.41
C PRO A 129 4.46 15.11 -5.27
N LEU A 130 5.30 15.09 -4.24
CA LEU A 130 5.23 16.05 -3.14
C LEU A 130 6.09 17.27 -3.43
N GLU A 131 5.76 18.37 -2.76
CA GLU A 131 6.55 19.59 -2.79
C GLU A 131 7.99 19.34 -2.31
N VAL A 132 8.96 19.83 -3.08
CA VAL A 132 10.39 19.76 -2.75
C VAL A 132 10.76 20.98 -1.92
N ASN A 133 11.65 20.79 -0.94
CA ASN A 133 12.15 21.91 -0.15
C ASN A 133 13.05 22.80 -1.02
N ALA A 134 12.71 24.09 -1.15
CA ALA A 134 13.46 25.03 -1.98
C ALA A 134 14.92 25.21 -1.51
N LEU A 135 15.16 25.24 -0.20
CA LEU A 135 16.51 25.35 0.36
C LEU A 135 17.35 24.11 0.03
N GLU A 136 16.74 22.92 0.10
CA GLU A 136 17.39 21.68 -0.33
C GLU A 136 17.79 21.76 -1.80
N GLN A 137 16.87 22.24 -2.64
CA GLN A 137 17.11 22.38 -4.07
C GLN A 137 18.25 23.36 -4.38
N ASP A 138 18.30 24.50 -3.70
CA ASP A 138 19.37 25.49 -3.87
C ASP A 138 20.74 24.94 -3.47
N VAL A 139 20.80 24.22 -2.34
CA VAL A 139 22.04 23.61 -1.86
C VAL A 139 22.55 22.54 -2.85
N TRP A 140 21.66 21.72 -3.42
CA TRP A 140 22.06 20.77 -4.48
C TRP A 140 22.44 21.46 -5.79
N ASN A 141 21.83 22.61 -6.14
CA ASN A 141 22.24 23.39 -7.31
C ASN A 141 23.65 23.96 -7.12
N GLN A 142 24.00 24.43 -5.92
CA GLN A 142 25.37 24.87 -5.61
C GLN A 142 26.37 23.71 -5.73
N ALA A 143 26.01 22.52 -5.24
CA ALA A 143 26.86 21.33 -5.41
C ALA A 143 26.99 20.91 -6.88
N ARG A 144 25.94 21.06 -7.68
CA ARG A 144 25.96 20.82 -9.14
C ARG A 144 26.91 21.77 -9.86
N GLU A 145 26.97 23.02 -9.41
CA GLU A 145 27.83 24.07 -9.95
C GLU A 145 29.25 24.05 -9.34
N ASP A 146 29.58 23.01 -8.57
CA ASP A 146 30.87 22.82 -7.89
C ASP A 146 31.27 24.02 -6.98
N MET A 147 30.26 24.76 -6.49
CA MET A 147 30.44 25.91 -5.59
C MET A 147 30.67 25.50 -4.13
N ILE A 148 30.25 24.28 -3.77
CA ILE A 148 30.39 23.70 -2.44
C ILE A 148 30.91 22.27 -2.55
N ASP A 149 31.72 21.86 -1.58
CA ASP A 149 32.25 20.51 -1.48
C ASP A 149 31.25 19.57 -0.74
N PRO A 150 31.44 18.24 -0.81
CA PRO A 150 30.54 17.28 -0.18
C PRO A 150 30.38 17.44 1.34
N LEU A 151 31.40 17.93 2.06
CA LEU A 151 31.29 18.16 3.51
C LEU A 151 30.38 19.35 3.80
N SER A 152 30.59 20.48 3.11
CA SER A 152 29.73 21.66 3.21
C SER A 152 28.28 21.34 2.84
N LEU A 153 28.07 20.53 1.78
CA LEU A 153 26.75 20.04 1.40
C LEU A 153 26.08 19.27 2.55
N LYS A 154 26.83 18.40 3.24
CA LYS A 154 26.32 17.61 4.36
C LYS A 154 25.89 18.51 5.52
N GLU A 155 26.74 19.45 5.93
CA GLU A 155 26.45 20.41 7.00
C GLU A 155 25.22 21.28 6.70
N MET A 156 25.10 21.79 5.47
CA MET A 156 23.95 22.59 5.05
C MET A 156 22.64 21.78 5.07
N LEU A 157 22.68 20.53 4.57
CA LEU A 157 21.51 19.64 4.59
C LEU A 157 21.10 19.25 6.02
N GLU A 158 22.04 19.05 6.95
CA GLU A 158 21.72 18.84 8.36
C GLU A 158 21.04 20.07 8.98
N GLY A 159 21.54 21.27 8.66
CA GLY A 159 20.91 22.53 9.08
C GLY A 159 19.47 22.69 8.57
N ILE A 160 19.19 22.26 7.33
CA ILE A 160 17.84 22.28 6.75
C ILE A 160 16.94 21.25 7.44
N ARG A 161 17.44 20.02 7.68
CA ARG A 161 16.68 18.94 8.31
C ARG A 161 16.06 19.35 9.64
N ASP A 162 16.81 20.12 10.44
CA ASP A 162 16.40 20.45 11.81
C ASP A 162 15.49 21.68 11.88
N LYS A 163 15.49 22.54 10.84
CA LYS A 163 14.82 23.85 10.87
C LYS A 163 13.66 24.00 9.89
N ALA A 164 13.60 23.19 8.84
CA ALA A 164 12.63 23.37 7.77
C ALA A 164 11.31 22.63 8.00
N ASP A 165 10.20 23.28 7.66
CA ASP A 165 8.87 22.69 7.73
C ASP A 165 8.67 21.57 6.69
N VAL A 166 9.24 21.76 5.50
CA VAL A 166 9.20 20.77 4.42
C VAL A 166 10.38 19.81 4.59
N PRO A 167 10.14 18.50 4.80
CA PRO A 167 11.23 17.58 5.07
C PRO A 167 12.02 17.29 3.79
N LEU A 168 13.29 16.91 3.99
CA LEU A 168 14.22 16.58 2.91
C LEU A 168 13.74 15.42 2.04
N SER A 169 14.25 15.36 0.81
CA SER A 169 14.07 14.20 -0.06
C SER A 169 14.84 12.97 0.43
N VAL A 170 14.42 11.79 -0.03
CA VAL A 170 15.11 10.52 0.22
C VAL A 170 16.57 10.57 -0.26
N ARG A 171 16.87 11.33 -1.32
CA ARG A 171 18.23 11.52 -1.81
C ARG A 171 19.11 12.16 -0.73
N SER A 172 18.67 13.30 -0.20
CA SER A 172 19.41 14.02 0.83
C SER A 172 19.53 13.22 2.11
N LEU A 173 18.45 12.56 2.54
CA LEU A 173 18.50 11.68 3.73
C LEU A 173 19.49 10.53 3.54
N ARG A 174 19.50 9.88 2.36
CA ARG A 174 20.47 8.83 2.05
C ARG A 174 21.90 9.37 2.05
N PHE A 175 22.12 10.55 1.47
CA PHE A 175 23.43 11.21 1.47
C PHE A 175 23.95 11.48 2.89
N LEU A 176 23.09 11.99 3.78
CA LEU A 176 23.44 12.25 5.18
C LEU A 176 23.90 10.98 5.91
N MET A 177 23.35 9.81 5.56
CA MET A 177 23.68 8.51 6.16
C MET A 177 24.94 7.85 5.59
N LEU A 178 25.57 8.41 4.54
CA LEU A 178 26.78 7.84 3.96
C LEU A 178 28.02 8.13 4.80
N ASP A 179 28.96 7.18 4.77
CA ASP A 179 30.30 7.35 5.28
C ASP A 179 31.09 8.35 4.43
N PRO A 180 32.07 9.09 5.00
CA PRO A 180 32.80 10.14 4.28
C PRO A 180 33.42 9.69 2.96
N GLN A 181 33.89 8.44 2.89
CA GLN A 181 34.53 7.87 1.69
C GLN A 181 33.59 7.74 0.49
N ASP A 182 32.28 7.58 0.73
CA ASP A 182 31.28 7.36 -0.34
C ASP A 182 30.58 8.66 -0.78
N THR A 183 30.79 9.76 -0.03
CA THR A 183 30.09 11.04 -0.26
C THR A 183 30.35 11.63 -1.63
N GLU A 184 31.61 11.68 -2.06
CA GLU A 184 32.00 12.30 -3.32
C GLU A 184 31.43 11.56 -4.53
N ALA A 185 31.52 10.23 -4.53
CA ALA A 185 30.93 9.38 -5.57
C ALA A 185 29.41 9.57 -5.64
N PHE A 186 28.74 9.66 -4.49
CA PHE A 186 27.30 9.89 -4.45
C PHE A 186 26.90 11.25 -5.01
N VAL A 187 27.59 12.32 -4.62
CA VAL A 187 27.31 13.69 -5.10
C VAL A 187 27.48 13.75 -6.61
N ASN A 188 28.59 13.25 -7.15
CA ASN A 188 28.85 13.26 -8.59
C ASN A 188 27.79 12.49 -9.39
N LEU A 189 27.28 11.39 -8.85
CA LEU A 189 26.22 10.61 -9.49
C LEU A 189 24.85 11.33 -9.50
N HIS A 190 24.55 12.13 -8.47
CA HIS A 190 23.20 12.65 -8.24
C HIS A 190 23.05 14.17 -8.45
N LYS A 191 24.13 14.96 -8.45
CA LYS A 191 24.08 16.43 -8.53
C LYS A 191 23.42 16.97 -9.80
N ALA A 192 23.50 16.23 -10.90
CA ALA A 192 22.87 16.59 -12.17
C ALA A 192 21.38 16.21 -12.27
N GLN A 193 20.87 15.37 -11.37
CA GLN A 193 19.50 14.87 -11.43
C GLN A 193 18.56 15.82 -10.65
N PRO A 194 17.32 16.07 -11.12
CA PRO A 194 16.37 16.87 -10.37
C PRO A 194 16.00 16.17 -9.05
N ILE A 195 15.82 16.95 -7.99
CA ILE A 195 15.29 16.44 -6.72
C ILE A 195 13.80 16.18 -6.89
N ARG A 196 13.33 15.05 -6.35
CA ARG A 196 11.92 14.69 -6.34
C ARG A 196 11.56 14.14 -4.97
N ARG A 197 10.34 14.43 -4.53
CA ARG A 197 9.75 13.82 -3.34
C ARG A 197 8.53 13.01 -3.75
N GLN A 198 8.49 11.77 -3.30
CA GLN A 198 7.40 10.85 -3.56
C GLN A 198 7.10 10.10 -2.27
N THR A 199 5.82 9.98 -1.93
CA THR A 199 5.38 9.19 -0.77
C THR A 199 5.04 7.76 -1.20
N VAL A 200 5.05 6.84 -0.24
CA VAL A 200 4.60 5.46 -0.44
C VAL A 200 3.20 5.26 0.13
N ILE A 201 2.50 4.27 -0.38
CA ILE A 201 1.21 3.77 0.11
C ILE A 201 1.47 2.86 1.31
N THR A 202 0.68 3.00 2.37
CA THR A 202 0.79 2.20 3.60
C THR A 202 -0.40 1.29 3.83
N CYS A 203 -1.58 1.65 3.33
CA CYS A 203 -2.77 0.81 3.37
C CYS A 203 -3.73 1.18 2.24
N ILE A 204 -4.54 0.22 1.82
CA ILE A 204 -5.54 0.36 0.75
C ILE A 204 -6.85 -0.30 1.20
N GLY A 205 -7.98 0.29 0.79
CA GLY A 205 -9.34 -0.18 1.05
C GLY A 205 -10.27 0.19 -0.11
N THR A 206 -11.54 -0.20 0.01
CA THR A 206 -12.58 0.10 -0.97
C THR A 206 -13.73 0.85 -0.33
N LEU A 207 -14.31 1.81 -1.05
CA LEU A 207 -15.48 2.57 -0.65
C LEU A 207 -16.54 2.46 -1.74
N LYS A 208 -17.73 1.99 -1.40
CA LYS A 208 -18.86 1.93 -2.35
C LYS A 208 -19.13 3.35 -2.88
N LYS A 209 -19.30 3.51 -4.20
CA LYS A 209 -19.45 4.86 -4.78
C LYS A 209 -20.87 5.40 -4.53
N ASN A 210 -21.88 4.74 -5.09
CA ASN A 210 -23.26 5.25 -5.14
C ASN A 210 -24.28 4.34 -4.43
N MET A 211 -24.08 3.02 -4.49
CA MET A 211 -25.02 2.00 -4.03
C MET A 211 -24.40 1.15 -2.92
N ALA A 212 -25.20 0.66 -1.97
CA ALA A 212 -24.75 -0.21 -0.88
C ALA A 212 -24.55 -1.68 -1.29
N ASP A 213 -25.01 -2.06 -2.48
CA ASP A 213 -25.02 -3.46 -2.91
C ASP A 213 -23.59 -4.02 -3.04
N GLU A 214 -23.46 -5.34 -2.82
CA GLU A 214 -22.20 -6.09 -3.00
C GLU A 214 -21.63 -5.88 -4.42
N ASP A 215 -22.50 -5.79 -5.43
CA ASP A 215 -22.13 -5.61 -6.84
C ASP A 215 -22.01 -4.14 -7.27
N ALA A 216 -22.06 -3.20 -6.31
CA ALA A 216 -21.87 -1.80 -6.62
C ALA A 216 -20.39 -1.47 -6.87
N VAL A 217 -20.19 -0.53 -7.80
CA VAL A 217 -18.90 0.09 -8.12
C VAL A 217 -18.26 0.68 -6.86
N SER A 218 -16.96 0.48 -6.70
CA SER A 218 -16.22 0.86 -5.50
C SER A 218 -14.99 1.70 -5.83
N CYS A 219 -14.90 2.88 -5.24
CA CYS A 219 -13.71 3.72 -5.23
C CYS A 219 -12.57 3.03 -4.46
N LEU A 220 -11.33 3.36 -4.82
CA LEU A 220 -10.16 2.97 -4.04
C LEU A 220 -9.86 4.02 -2.98
N VAL A 221 -9.58 3.58 -1.75
CA VAL A 221 -9.17 4.45 -0.64
C VAL A 221 -7.74 4.08 -0.24
N ILE A 222 -6.85 5.07 -0.14
CA ILE A 222 -5.41 4.85 -0.02
C ILE A 222 -4.86 5.73 1.08
N GLY A 223 -4.14 5.15 2.04
CA GLY A 223 -3.37 5.87 3.04
C GLY A 223 -1.90 5.95 2.64
N THR A 224 -1.25 7.08 2.89
CA THR A 224 0.16 7.29 2.52
C THR A 224 1.04 7.67 3.70
N GLU A 225 2.34 7.39 3.57
CA GLU A 225 3.37 7.79 4.55
C GLU A 225 3.37 9.29 4.83
N SER A 226 3.00 10.12 3.85
CA SER A 226 2.85 11.57 3.98
C SER A 226 1.65 12.03 4.82
N LYS A 227 1.00 11.11 5.55
CA LYS A 227 -0.16 11.38 6.42
C LYS A 227 -1.39 11.85 5.65
N ASP A 228 -1.53 11.43 4.39
CA ASP A 228 -2.70 11.73 3.58
C ASP A 228 -3.53 10.47 3.32
N VAL A 229 -4.83 10.66 3.13
CA VAL A 229 -5.76 9.67 2.63
C VAL A 229 -6.36 10.18 1.32
N TYR A 230 -6.25 9.38 0.27
CA TYR A 230 -6.77 9.66 -1.06
C TYR A 230 -7.95 8.74 -1.37
N ILE A 231 -8.99 9.29 -1.99
CA ILE A 231 -10.07 8.50 -2.61
C ILE A 231 -9.92 8.66 -4.11
N LEU A 232 -9.80 7.55 -4.84
CA LEU A 232 -9.67 7.53 -6.30
C LEU A 232 -10.97 7.13 -6.97
N ASP A 233 -11.21 7.70 -8.14
CA ASP A 233 -12.30 7.27 -9.03
C ASP A 233 -12.05 5.84 -9.52
N PRO A 234 -13.08 4.97 -9.51
CA PRO A 234 -12.96 3.56 -9.90
C PRO A 234 -12.60 3.32 -11.37
N GLU A 235 -12.89 4.26 -12.28
CA GLU A 235 -12.69 4.07 -13.72
C GLU A 235 -11.55 4.96 -14.24
N ALA A 236 -11.59 6.25 -13.91
CA ALA A 236 -10.60 7.22 -14.37
C ALA A 236 -9.31 7.20 -13.53
N PHE A 237 -9.33 6.59 -12.34
CA PHE A 237 -8.23 6.59 -11.37
C PHE A 237 -7.72 8.00 -11.00
N THR A 238 -8.57 9.02 -11.14
CA THR A 238 -8.30 10.39 -10.71
C THR A 238 -8.61 10.57 -9.23
N ILE A 239 -7.92 11.49 -8.56
CA ILE A 239 -8.18 11.79 -7.15
C ILE A 239 -9.51 12.52 -7.02
N LEU A 240 -10.48 11.90 -6.35
CA LEU A 240 -11.78 12.47 -6.01
C LEU A 240 -11.72 13.32 -4.74
N SER A 241 -10.95 12.87 -3.75
CA SER A 241 -10.81 13.56 -2.47
C SER A 241 -9.44 13.30 -1.85
N LYS A 242 -8.93 14.31 -1.15
CA LYS A 242 -7.71 14.26 -0.34
C LYS A 242 -8.04 14.74 1.07
N MET A 243 -7.66 13.96 2.07
CA MET A 243 -7.79 14.29 3.49
C MET A 243 -6.45 14.11 4.18
N SER A 244 -6.12 14.95 5.16
CA SER A 244 -4.87 14.86 5.90
C SER A 244 -5.09 14.36 7.33
N LEU A 245 -4.09 13.64 7.84
CA LEU A 245 -4.06 13.03 9.16
C LEU A 245 -2.90 13.61 9.98
N PRO A 246 -2.98 13.59 11.32
CA PRO A 246 -1.87 14.02 12.17
C PRO A 246 -0.65 13.07 12.13
N SER A 247 -0.85 11.81 11.73
CA SER A 247 0.18 10.75 11.76
C SER A 247 -0.01 9.77 10.58
N PRO A 248 1.06 9.06 10.14
CA PRO A 248 0.94 8.13 9.03
C PRO A 248 -0.03 6.97 9.33
N PRO A 249 -0.97 6.67 8.41
CA PRO A 249 -1.92 5.59 8.56
C PRO A 249 -1.22 4.23 8.41
N THR A 250 -1.67 3.24 9.18
CA THR A 250 -1.18 1.85 9.09
C THR A 250 -2.25 0.90 8.60
N GLN A 251 -3.49 1.09 9.07
CA GLN A 251 -4.65 0.30 8.70
C GLN A 251 -5.88 1.20 8.66
N MET A 252 -6.85 0.84 7.84
CA MET A 252 -8.11 1.57 7.75
C MET A 252 -9.29 0.60 7.63
N ASP A 253 -10.43 1.06 8.12
CA ASP A 253 -11.72 0.47 7.92
C ASP A 253 -12.63 1.51 7.25
N VAL A 254 -13.28 1.12 6.16
CA VAL A 254 -13.99 2.01 5.25
C VAL A 254 -15.45 1.58 5.18
N THR A 255 -16.35 2.50 5.53
CA THR A 255 -17.79 2.21 5.59
C THR A 255 -18.60 3.33 4.95
N GLY A 256 -19.78 2.98 4.45
CA GLY A 256 -20.71 3.91 3.80
C GLY A 256 -20.52 4.01 2.29
N GLN A 257 -20.98 5.12 1.73
CA GLN A 257 -21.01 5.40 0.29
C GLN A 257 -20.37 6.75 0.02
N PHE A 258 -19.55 6.83 -1.02
CA PHE A 258 -18.86 8.07 -1.38
C PHE A 258 -19.86 9.20 -1.63
N ASP A 259 -20.90 8.97 -2.44
CA ASP A 259 -21.87 9.98 -2.87
C ASP A 259 -22.87 10.42 -1.79
N VAL A 260 -23.08 9.59 -0.75
CA VAL A 260 -24.08 9.82 0.30
C VAL A 260 -23.39 10.24 1.60
N GLU A 261 -22.88 9.28 2.36
CA GLU A 261 -22.14 9.49 3.59
C GLU A 261 -21.15 8.35 3.77
N PHE A 262 -19.90 8.68 4.10
CA PHE A 262 -18.87 7.71 4.40
C PHE A 262 -18.16 8.02 5.71
N ARG A 263 -17.60 6.96 6.29
CA ARG A 263 -16.72 7.01 7.45
C ARG A 263 -15.50 6.15 7.19
N ILE A 264 -14.33 6.76 7.29
CA ILE A 264 -13.04 6.06 7.20
C ILE A 264 -12.39 6.14 8.57
N THR A 265 -12.32 5.00 9.26
CA THR A 265 -11.65 4.85 10.55
C THR A 265 -10.21 4.43 10.29
N VAL A 266 -9.24 5.21 10.78
CA VAL A 266 -7.82 5.05 10.45
C VAL A 266 -7.00 4.88 11.72
N ALA A 267 -6.32 3.75 11.85
CA ALA A 267 -5.29 3.57 12.88
C ALA A 267 -3.96 4.14 12.36
N CYS A 268 -3.28 4.93 13.18
CA CYS A 268 -2.02 5.58 12.82
C CYS A 268 -0.84 5.11 13.68
N ARG A 269 0.39 5.35 13.20
CA ARG A 269 1.63 4.91 13.87
C ARG A 269 1.86 5.55 15.24
N ASN A 270 1.23 6.69 15.51
CA ASN A 270 1.28 7.32 16.83
C ASN A 270 0.35 6.67 17.87
N GLY A 271 -0.26 5.52 17.56
CA GLY A 271 -1.13 4.79 18.48
C GLY A 271 -2.55 5.36 18.61
N ASN A 272 -2.91 6.34 17.79
CA ASN A 272 -4.24 6.96 17.79
C ASN A 272 -5.11 6.46 16.64
N ILE A 273 -6.43 6.53 16.85
CA ILE A 273 -7.45 6.26 15.84
C ILE A 273 -8.09 7.59 15.45
N TYR A 274 -8.18 7.84 14.14
CA TYR A 274 -8.83 9.01 13.57
C TYR A 274 -10.03 8.58 12.74
N ILE A 275 -11.06 9.41 12.70
CA ILE A 275 -12.26 9.15 11.91
C ILE A 275 -12.41 10.30 10.92
N LEU A 276 -12.28 9.97 9.63
CA LEU A 276 -12.55 10.89 8.53
C LEU A 276 -14.00 10.70 8.09
N ARG A 277 -14.70 11.81 7.86
CA ARG A 277 -16.08 11.83 7.36
C ARG A 277 -16.16 12.74 6.15
N ARG A 278 -17.20 12.58 5.34
CA ARG A 278 -17.53 13.53 4.28
C ARG A 278 -17.66 14.93 4.89
N TYR A 279 -16.93 15.91 4.35
CA TYR A 279 -17.14 17.30 4.70
C TYR A 279 -18.56 17.68 4.25
N GLY A 280 -19.44 17.93 5.22
CA GLY A 280 -20.74 18.54 4.95
C GLY A 280 -20.52 20.04 4.76
N ASN A 281 -20.83 20.56 3.58
CA ASN A 281 -21.13 21.98 3.47
C ASN A 281 -22.41 22.21 4.29
N HIS A 282 -22.28 22.90 5.41
CA HIS A 282 -23.39 23.68 5.97
C HIS A 282 -23.43 25.02 5.24
#